data_AF-A0A2H3K879-F1
#
_entry.id   AF-A0A2H3K879-F1
#
_cell.length_a   1.000
_cell.length_b   1.000
_cell.length_c   1.000
_cell.angle_alpha   90.00
_cell.angle_beta   90.00
_cell.angle_gamma   90.00
#
_symmetry.space_group_name_H-M   'P 1'
#
loop_
_entity.id
_entity.type
_entity.pdbx_description
1 polymer ?
#
loop_
_entity_poly.entity_id
_entity_poly.type
_entity_poly.pdbx_seq_one_letter_code
_entity_poly.pdbx_strand_id
1 'polypeptide(L)' 'MILYNVAIPDNKQQFFQEFLELIGANYEKENQNFFITDQQKNILEERLKEDKTSFISARESLSQLREKYDL' A
#
# COMPACT_ATOMS: atom_id res chain seq x y z
N MET A 1 17.00 14.41 -30.71
CA MET A 1 16.18 14.32 -29.47
C MET A 1 15.48 15.66 -29.33
N ILE A 2 14.16 15.70 -29.40
CA ILE A 2 13.41 16.96 -29.30
C ILE A 2 13.24 17.24 -27.80
N LEU A 3 13.80 18.35 -27.31
CA LEU A 3 13.57 18.84 -25.95
C LEU A 3 12.30 19.68 -25.94
N TYR A 4 11.28 19.21 -25.25
CA TYR A 4 10.08 19.99 -24.97
C TYR A 4 10.32 20.78 -23.68
N ASN A 5 10.38 22.10 -23.78
CA ASN A 5 10.39 22.98 -22.63
C ASN A 5 8.96 23.13 -22.13
N VAL A 6 8.64 22.53 -20.98
CA VAL A 6 7.33 22.65 -20.34
C VAL A 6 7.45 23.66 -19.21
N ALA A 7 6.74 24.78 -19.34
CA ALA A 7 6.56 25.73 -18.24
C ALA A 7 5.44 25.20 -17.34
N ILE A 8 5.79 24.71 -16.15
CA ILE A 8 4.82 24.23 -15.17
C ILE A 8 4.34 25.46 -14.35
N PRO A 9 3.04 25.78 -14.33
CA PRO A 9 2.50 26.84 -13.50
C PRO A 9 2.77 26.59 -12.00
N ASP A 10 2.90 27.65 -11.21
CA ASP A 10 3.09 27.54 -9.76
C ASP A 10 1.96 26.74 -9.08
N ASN A 11 0.72 26.89 -9.58
CA ASN A 11 -0.41 26.08 -9.15
C ASN A 11 -0.43 24.72 -9.88
N LYS A 12 0.42 23.80 -9.40
CA LYS A 12 0.56 22.45 -9.93
C LYS A 12 -0.75 21.66 -9.96
N GLN A 13 -1.68 21.93 -9.03
CA GLN A 13 -2.94 21.18 -8.94
C GLN A 13 -3.78 21.32 -10.21
N GLN A 14 -3.91 22.54 -10.74
CA GLN A 14 -4.70 22.79 -11.94
C GLN A 14 -4.13 22.06 -13.16
N PHE A 15 -2.81 22.12 -13.35
CA PHE A 15 -2.11 21.38 -14.42
C PHE A 15 -2.36 19.87 -14.32
N PHE A 16 -2.29 19.29 -13.12
CA PHE A 16 -2.54 17.86 -12.95
C PHE A 16 -4.01 17.50 -13.19
N GLN A 17 -4.98 18.36 -12.85
CA GLN A 17 -6.39 18.11 -13.17
C GLN A 17 -6.63 18.11 -14.68
N GLU A 18 -6.11 19.11 -15.40
CA GLU A 18 -6.22 19.18 -16.87
C GLU A 18 -5.55 17.98 -17.55
N PHE A 19 -4.40 17.52 -17.02
CA PHE A 19 -3.74 16.31 -17.51
C PHE A 19 -4.58 15.05 -17.26
N LEU A 20 -5.18 14.91 -16.08
CA LEU A 20 -6.03 13.78 -15.72
C LEU A 20 -7.29 13.74 -16.60
N GLU A 21 -7.93 14.89 -16.86
CA GLU A 21 -9.04 15.03 -17.80
C GLU A 21 -8.64 14.59 -19.22
N LEU A 22 -7.46 15.01 -19.69
CA LEU A 22 -6.95 14.65 -21.02
C LEU A 22 -6.79 13.12 -21.19
N ILE A 23 -6.33 12.42 -20.14
CA ILE A 23 -6.13 10.96 -20.18
C ILE A 23 -7.37 10.16 -19.73
N GLY A 24 -8.47 10.84 -19.37
CA GLY A 24 -9.71 10.20 -18.89
C GLY A 24 -9.56 9.54 -17.51
N ALA A 25 -8.63 10.01 -16.69
CA ALA A 25 -8.42 9.53 -15.33
C ALA A 25 -9.08 10.49 -14.32
N ASN A 26 -9.60 9.94 -13.22
CA ASN A 26 -10.17 10.73 -12.14
C ASN A 26 -9.16 10.87 -10.99
N TYR A 27 -9.03 12.09 -10.47
CA TYR A 27 -8.34 12.30 -9.20
C TYR A 27 -9.26 11.92 -8.04
N GLU A 28 -8.97 10.81 -7.38
CA GLU A 28 -9.52 10.53 -6.06
C GLU A 28 -8.51 10.97 -4.99
N LYS A 29 -8.93 11.88 -4.12
CA LYS A 29 -8.16 12.18 -2.91
C LYS A 29 -8.18 10.92 -2.06
N GLU A 30 -7.02 10.30 -1.88
CA GLU A 30 -6.85 9.09 -1.07
C GLU A 30 -7.50 9.33 0.30
N ASN A 31 -8.65 8.69 0.52
CA ASN A 31 -9.32 8.70 1.82
C ASN A 31 -8.46 7.82 2.74
N GLN A 32 -7.60 8.46 3.54
CA GLN A 32 -6.72 7.83 4.52
C GLN A 32 -7.45 7.18 5.70
N ASN A 33 -8.72 6.81 5.54
CA ASN A 33 -9.46 6.13 6.58
C ASN A 33 -9.29 4.62 6.41
N PHE A 34 -8.08 4.13 6.71
CA PHE A 34 -7.85 2.70 6.85
C PHE A 34 -8.60 2.22 8.09
N PHE A 35 -9.74 1.58 7.87
CA PHE A 35 -10.51 0.93 8.93
C PHE A 35 -10.16 -0.55 8.96
N ILE A 36 -9.66 -1.01 10.11
CA ILE A 36 -9.48 -2.43 10.39
C ILE A 36 -10.86 -3.02 10.68
N THR A 37 -11.21 -4.11 10.00
CA THR A 37 -12.45 -4.85 10.28
C THR A 37 -12.39 -5.47 11.68
N ASP A 38 -13.55 -5.72 12.30
CA ASP A 38 -13.59 -6.36 13.64
C ASP A 38 -12.86 -7.72 13.66
N GLN A 39 -12.94 -8.47 12.56
CA GLN A 39 -12.21 -9.73 12.40
C GLN A 39 -10.69 -9.53 12.46
N GLN A 40 -10.16 -8.56 11.72
CA GLN A 40 -8.72 -8.25 11.74
C GLN A 40 -8.29 -7.73 13.11
N LYS A 41 -9.13 -6.94 13.79
CA LYS A 41 -8.85 -6.48 15.16
C LYS A 41 -8.75 -7.64 16.14
N ASN A 42 -9.69 -8.59 16.07
CA ASN A 42 -9.68 -9.77 16.94
C ASN A 42 -8.41 -10.62 16.74
N ILE A 43 -7.99 -10.84 15.49
CA ILE A 43 -6.75 -11.56 15.18
C ILE A 43 -5.54 -10.87 15.83
N LEU A 44 -5.46 -9.54 15.75
CA LEU A 44 -4.37 -8.78 16.35
C LEU A 44 -4.39 -8.86 17.89
N GLU A 45 -5.57 -8.77 18.51
CA GLU A 45 -5.71 -8.89 19.97
C GLU A 45 -5.33 -10.29 20.48
N GLU A 46 -5.70 -11.34 19.76
CA GLU A 46 -5.30 -12.72 20.08
C GLU A 46 -3.78 -12.88 20.01
N ARG A 47 -3.15 -12.39 18.93
CA ARG A 47 -1.69 -12.43 18.79
C ARG A 47 -0.95 -11.60 19.82
N LEU A 48 -1.54 -10.49 20.28
CA LEU A 48 -0.93 -9.66 21.33
C LEU A 48 -0.92 -10.37 22.70
N LYS A 49 -1.88 -11.26 22.95
CA LYS A 49 -2.00 -12.06 24.18
C LYS A 49 -1.12 -13.32 24.16
N GLU A 50 -0.63 -13.70 22.99
CA GLU A 50 0.16 -14.91 22.81
C GLU A 50 1.58 -14.77 23.41
N ASP A 51 2.12 -15.87 23.92
CA ASP A 51 3.46 -15.87 24.51
C ASP A 51 4.51 -15.62 23.42
N LYS A 52 5.49 -14.74 23.71
CA LYS A 52 6.60 -14.41 22.80
C LYS A 52 7.44 -15.61 22.39
N THR A 53 7.39 -16.70 23.15
CA THR A 53 8.06 -17.97 22.83
C THR A 53 7.39 -18.75 21.70
N SER A 54 6.14 -18.45 21.37
CA SER A 54 5.42 -19.05 20.23
C SER A 54 5.83 -18.48 18.87
N PHE A 55 6.55 -17.35 18.85
CA PHE A 55 6.92 -16.66 17.63
C PHE A 55 8.12 -17.36 16.97
N ILE A 56 7.92 -17.79 15.74
CA ILE A 56 9.01 -18.30 14.89
C ILE A 56 9.77 -17.14 14.25
N SER A 57 11.04 -17.38 13.92
CA SER A 57 11.83 -16.37 13.21
C SER A 57 11.30 -16.14 11.79
N ALA A 58 11.51 -14.94 11.24
CA ALA A 58 11.13 -14.63 9.85
C ALA A 58 11.78 -15.61 8.85
N ARG A 59 13.02 -16.05 9.12
CA ARG A 59 13.74 -17.01 8.28
C ARG A 59 13.09 -18.39 8.31
N GLU A 60 12.66 -18.84 9.48
CA GLU A 60 11.97 -20.12 9.67
C GLU A 60 10.58 -20.10 9.03
N SER A 61 9.83 -19.02 9.21
CA SER A 61 8.53 -18.80 8.55
C SER A 61 8.64 -18.87 7.03
N LEU A 62 9.66 -18.20 6.45
CA LEU A 62 9.93 -18.26 5.01
C LEU A 62 10.33 -19.67 4.55
N SER A 63 11.08 -20.41 5.36
CA SER A 63 11.45 -21.80 5.03
C SER A 63 10.22 -22.71 4.98
N GLN A 64 9.31 -22.60 5.95
CA GLN A 64 8.08 -23.37 5.98
C GLN A 64 7.15 -23.03 4.81
N LEU A 65 7.08 -21.76 4.41
CA LEU A 65 6.31 -21.35 3.23
C LEU A 65 6.88 -21.95 1.94
N ARG A 66 8.20 -21.96 1.78
CA ARG A 66 8.86 -22.56 0.63
C ARG A 66 8.58 -24.06 0.54
N GLU A 67 8.71 -24.77 1.65
CA GLU A 67 8.42 -26.20 1.72
C GLU A 67 6.95 -26.51 1.41
N LYS A 68 6.02 -25.70 1.94
CA LYS A 68 4.59 -25.90 1.72
C LYS A 68 4.15 -25.69 0.27
N TYR A 69 4.77 -24.74 -0.42
CA TYR A 69 4.38 -24.34 -1.78
C TYR A 69 5.38 -24.79 -2.86
N ASP A 70 6.38 -25.59 -2.49
CA ASP A 70 7.43 -26.11 -3.37
C ASP A 70 8.13 -25.00 -4.20
N LEU A 71 8.50 -23.91 -3.52
CA LEU A 71 9.16 -22.70 -4.06
C LEU A 71 10.68 -22.72 -3.83
#